data_AF-A0A945CMN1-F1
#
_entry.id   AF-A0A945CMN1-F1
#
_cell.length_a   1.000
_cell.length_b   1.000
_cell.length_c   1.000
_cell.angle_alpha   90.00
_cell.angle_beta   90.00
_cell.angle_gamma   90.00
#
_symmetry.space_group_name_H-M   'P 1'
#
loop_
_entity.id
_entity.type
_entity.pdbx_description
1 polymer ?
#
loop_
_entity_poly.entity_id
_entity_poly.type
_entity_poly.pdbx_seq_one_letter_code
_entity_poly.pdbx_strand_id
1 'polypeptide(L)'
;MSKQQNRRKKGRHRGAASRANNDLMAHIASLELETVEQYRSWCHAHGLTAALNKGWQERRQERLLVERDRARAGVEKEQMKHVEALGLETVEAYQAWCRGNGLSESVNKGAGPRRKELDLMVKLRSEAALARVKRHTRRPAETIAQIFSGEIEGEELQTDYLQQIQKVAKGGDGETREALLRLLLHAEKRTNLLSVEPAIDRLGVVEGNSFIDGLAALAGHFGDW
;
A
#
# COMPACT_ATOMS: atom_id res chain seq x y z
N MET A 1 -13.46 75.39 -50.68
CA MET A 1 -12.97 74.57 -49.56
C MET A 1 -14.15 73.88 -48.90
N SER A 2 -14.25 72.55 -48.94
CA SER A 2 -15.20 71.82 -48.08
C SER A 2 -14.64 70.43 -47.79
N LYS A 3 -14.26 70.19 -46.53
CA LYS A 3 -13.85 68.89 -46.00
C LYS A 3 -15.09 68.19 -45.48
N GLN A 4 -15.53 67.13 -46.14
CA GLN A 4 -16.60 66.28 -45.61
C GLN A 4 -15.99 65.09 -44.86
N GLN A 5 -16.12 65.15 -43.53
CA GLN A 5 -15.73 64.10 -42.59
C GLN A 5 -16.59 62.85 -42.79
N ASN A 6 -15.97 61.70 -43.04
CA ASN A 6 -16.65 60.40 -43.03
C ASN A 6 -16.36 59.68 -41.70
N ARG A 7 -17.33 59.71 -40.77
CA ARG A 7 -17.23 59.10 -39.43
C ARG A 7 -17.36 57.58 -39.52
N ARG A 8 -16.29 56.88 -39.13
CA ARG A 8 -16.20 55.41 -38.97
C ARG A 8 -17.19 54.88 -37.91
N LYS A 9 -18.13 54.01 -38.33
CA LYS A 9 -19.06 53.25 -37.46
C LYS A 9 -18.75 51.73 -37.44
N LYS A 10 -17.48 51.32 -37.28
CA LYS A 10 -17.06 49.89 -37.41
C LYS A 10 -16.45 49.23 -36.16
N GLY A 11 -16.51 49.87 -34.99
CA GLY A 11 -15.81 49.38 -33.77
C GLY A 11 -16.65 48.64 -32.71
N ARG A 12 -17.98 48.78 -32.69
CA ARG A 12 -18.80 48.31 -31.55
C ARG A 12 -19.15 46.80 -31.56
N HIS A 13 -19.20 46.16 -32.72
CA HIS A 13 -19.61 44.75 -32.81
C HIS A 13 -18.51 43.73 -32.47
N ARG A 14 -17.23 44.05 -32.75
CA ARG A 14 -16.11 43.14 -32.41
C ARG A 14 -15.92 42.97 -30.90
N GLY A 15 -16.15 44.01 -30.12
CA GLY A 15 -16.04 43.95 -28.65
C GLY A 15 -17.15 43.13 -27.98
N ALA A 16 -18.36 43.12 -28.54
CA ALA A 16 -19.48 42.35 -27.98
C ALA A 16 -19.31 40.84 -28.17
N ALA A 17 -18.89 40.41 -29.37
CA ALA A 17 -18.63 38.99 -29.65
C ALA A 17 -17.45 38.44 -28.85
N SER A 18 -16.37 39.22 -28.69
CA SER A 18 -15.23 38.82 -27.86
C SER A 18 -15.60 38.67 -26.38
N ARG A 19 -16.43 39.58 -25.84
CA ARG A 19 -16.91 39.46 -24.45
C ARG A 19 -17.80 38.24 -24.24
N ALA A 20 -18.71 37.96 -25.18
CA ALA A 20 -19.56 36.77 -25.11
C ALA A 20 -18.74 35.47 -25.19
N ASN A 21 -17.70 35.44 -26.03
CA ASN A 21 -16.80 34.29 -26.10
C ASN A 21 -15.98 34.10 -24.82
N ASN A 22 -15.49 35.20 -24.22
CA ASN A 22 -14.76 35.14 -22.96
C ASN A 22 -15.65 34.69 -21.80
N ASP A 23 -16.92 35.15 -21.75
CA ASP A 23 -17.90 34.72 -20.76
C ASP A 23 -18.23 33.22 -20.89
N LEU A 24 -18.41 32.73 -22.12
CA LEU A 24 -18.60 31.31 -22.39
C LEU A 24 -17.39 30.48 -21.95
N MET A 25 -16.17 30.90 -22.29
CA MET A 25 -14.96 30.21 -21.87
C MET A 25 -14.76 30.24 -20.34
N ALA A 26 -15.10 31.34 -19.67
CA ALA A 26 -15.06 31.43 -18.21
C ALA A 26 -16.07 30.47 -17.56
N HIS A 27 -17.25 30.32 -18.14
CA HIS A 27 -18.24 29.34 -17.70
C HIS A 27 -17.74 27.89 -17.91
N ILE A 28 -17.20 27.57 -19.08
CA ILE A 28 -16.62 26.25 -19.39
C ILE A 28 -15.49 25.91 -18.40
N ALA A 29 -14.59 26.87 -18.13
CA ALA A 29 -13.52 26.70 -17.14
C ALA A 29 -14.06 26.49 -15.71
N SER A 30 -15.18 27.11 -15.34
CA SER A 30 -15.80 26.90 -14.02
C SER A 30 -16.34 25.48 -13.82
N LEU A 31 -16.60 24.76 -14.91
CA LEU A 31 -16.96 23.34 -14.93
C LEU A 31 -15.74 22.41 -15.01
N GLU A 32 -14.51 22.94 -14.88
CA GLU A 32 -13.23 22.21 -15.04
C GLU A 32 -13.04 21.61 -16.44
N LEU A 33 -13.63 22.25 -17.45
CA LEU A 33 -13.45 21.89 -18.85
C LEU A 33 -12.56 22.96 -19.51
N GLU A 34 -11.75 22.54 -20.48
CA GLU A 34 -10.76 23.41 -21.12
C GLU A 34 -11.23 23.87 -22.50
N THR A 35 -12.09 23.09 -23.15
CA THR A 35 -12.51 23.33 -24.53
C THR A 35 -14.02 23.28 -24.71
N VAL A 36 -14.50 23.96 -25.75
CA VAL A 36 -15.91 23.91 -26.18
C VAL A 36 -16.32 22.48 -26.59
N GLU A 37 -15.39 21.70 -27.14
CA GLU A 37 -15.64 20.32 -27.55
C GLU A 37 -15.86 19.39 -26.34
N GLN A 38 -15.02 19.54 -25.30
CA GLN A 38 -15.20 18.87 -24.02
C GLN A 38 -16.53 19.26 -23.38
N TYR A 39 -16.89 20.55 -23.42
CA TYR A 39 -18.17 21.03 -22.90
C TYR A 39 -19.39 20.42 -23.60
N ARG A 40 -19.38 20.34 -24.93
CA ARG A 40 -20.47 19.71 -25.70
C ARG A 40 -20.59 18.23 -25.39
N SER A 41 -19.46 17.53 -25.36
CA SER A 41 -19.40 16.10 -25.03
C SER A 41 -19.92 15.83 -23.61
N TRP A 42 -19.51 16.65 -22.65
CA TRP A 42 -20.00 16.59 -21.27
C TRP A 42 -21.51 16.87 -21.19
N CYS A 43 -22.02 17.88 -21.90
CA CYS A 43 -23.46 18.15 -21.96
C CYS A 43 -24.23 16.94 -22.49
N HIS A 44 -23.77 16.32 -23.58
CA HIS A 44 -24.39 15.12 -24.15
C HIS A 44 -24.39 13.94 -23.18
N ALA A 45 -23.25 13.69 -22.51
CA ALA A 45 -23.14 12.63 -21.52
C ALA A 45 -24.10 12.81 -20.33
N HIS A 46 -24.43 14.07 -19.99
CA HIS A 46 -25.32 14.42 -18.88
C HIS A 46 -26.77 14.70 -19.32
N GLY A 47 -27.11 14.44 -20.59
CA GLY A 47 -28.47 14.66 -21.13
C GLY A 47 -28.87 16.15 -21.24
N LEU A 48 -27.90 17.06 -21.25
CA LEU A 48 -28.11 18.49 -21.41
C LEU A 48 -28.01 18.93 -22.87
N THR A 49 -28.68 20.02 -23.21
CA THR A 49 -28.53 20.65 -24.54
C THR A 49 -27.11 21.16 -24.73
N ALA A 50 -26.48 20.93 -25.89
CA ALA A 50 -25.11 21.37 -26.19
C ALA A 50 -25.02 22.81 -26.76
N ALA A 51 -26.07 23.62 -26.57
CA ALA A 51 -26.12 25.00 -27.04
C ALA A 51 -25.08 25.87 -26.31
N LEU A 52 -24.46 26.82 -27.03
CA LEU A 52 -23.45 27.71 -26.45
C LEU A 52 -24.06 28.97 -25.83
N ASN A 53 -25.28 29.32 -26.22
CA ASN A 53 -26.05 30.46 -25.74
C ASN A 53 -27.05 30.01 -24.67
N LYS A 54 -26.54 29.62 -23.50
CA LYS A 54 -27.37 29.19 -22.37
C LYS A 54 -27.74 30.33 -21.44
N GLY A 55 -28.98 30.28 -20.95
CA GLY A 55 -29.48 31.16 -19.92
C GLY A 55 -28.84 30.89 -18.56
N TRP A 56 -29.04 31.81 -17.62
CA TRP A 56 -28.48 31.67 -16.27
C TRP A 56 -29.00 30.43 -15.53
N GLN A 57 -30.24 29.99 -15.80
CA GLN A 57 -30.87 28.81 -15.18
C GLN A 57 -30.16 27.52 -15.62
N GLU A 58 -29.94 27.36 -16.93
CA GLU A 58 -29.24 26.20 -17.48
C GLU A 58 -27.78 26.14 -16.96
N ARG A 59 -27.08 27.28 -16.94
CA ARG A 59 -25.72 27.35 -16.36
C ARG A 59 -25.68 27.07 -14.85
N ARG A 60 -26.77 27.34 -14.12
CA ARG A 60 -26.88 26.98 -12.69
C ARG A 60 -27.08 25.47 -12.55
N GLN A 61 -27.94 24.86 -13.36
CA GLN A 61 -28.13 23.41 -13.37
C GLN A 61 -26.85 22.65 -13.71
N GLU A 62 -26.05 23.16 -14.66
CA GLU A 62 -24.75 22.59 -15.00
C GLU A 62 -23.78 22.57 -13.83
N ARG A 63 -23.69 23.69 -13.10
CA ARG A 63 -22.84 23.77 -11.90
C ARG A 63 -23.30 22.80 -10.81
N LEU A 64 -24.61 22.64 -10.62
CA LEU A 64 -25.14 21.66 -9.67
C LEU A 64 -24.77 20.22 -10.03
N LEU A 65 -24.74 19.87 -11.32
CA LEU A 65 -24.31 18.54 -11.76
C LEU A 65 -22.82 18.34 -11.48
N VAL A 66 -21.97 19.32 -11.79
CA VAL A 66 -20.55 19.27 -11.46
C VAL A 66 -20.33 19.15 -9.95
N GLU A 67 -21.04 19.91 -9.13
CA GLU A 67 -20.97 19.81 -7.67
C GLU A 67 -21.37 18.42 -7.17
N ARG A 68 -22.44 17.84 -7.72
CA ARG A 68 -22.88 16.48 -7.41
C ARG A 68 -21.83 15.44 -7.79
N ASP A 69 -21.25 15.56 -8.98
CA ASP A 69 -20.25 14.62 -9.48
C ASP A 69 -18.95 14.73 -8.67
N ARG A 70 -18.54 15.95 -8.27
CA ARG A 70 -17.45 16.18 -7.31
C ARG A 70 -17.74 15.55 -5.95
N ALA A 71 -18.95 15.72 -5.42
CA ALA A 71 -19.33 15.13 -4.15
C ALA A 71 -19.26 13.58 -4.22
N ARG A 72 -19.75 12.99 -5.31
CA ARG A 72 -19.65 11.55 -5.56
C ARG A 72 -18.20 11.08 -5.64
N ALA A 73 -17.37 11.74 -6.45
CA ALA A 73 -15.95 11.42 -6.56
C ALA A 73 -15.21 11.57 -5.23
N GLY A 74 -15.60 12.55 -4.40
CA GLY A 74 -15.09 12.73 -3.05
C GLY A 74 -15.40 11.53 -2.15
N VAL A 75 -16.65 11.07 -2.15
CA VAL A 75 -17.08 9.88 -1.39
C VAL A 75 -16.34 8.62 -1.86
N GLU A 76 -16.21 8.41 -3.16
CA GLU A 76 -15.47 7.27 -3.74
C GLU A 76 -13.98 7.31 -3.34
N LYS A 77 -13.35 8.49 -3.31
CA LYS A 77 -11.98 8.67 -2.81
C LYS A 77 -11.84 8.38 -1.31
N GLU A 78 -12.74 8.90 -0.48
CA GLU A 78 -12.71 8.66 0.97
C GLU A 78 -12.92 7.18 1.30
N GLN A 79 -13.77 6.51 0.52
CA GLN A 79 -13.95 5.07 0.60
C GLN A 79 -12.67 4.33 0.24
N MET A 80 -12.02 4.64 -0.89
CA MET A 80 -10.78 3.96 -1.27
C MET A 80 -9.66 4.17 -0.24
N LYS A 81 -9.53 5.36 0.33
CA LYS A 81 -8.59 5.60 1.43
C LYS A 81 -8.82 4.67 2.63
N HIS A 82 -10.08 4.35 2.95
CA HIS A 82 -10.40 3.41 4.03
C HIS A 82 -10.04 1.96 3.65
N VAL A 83 -10.33 1.55 2.42
CA VAL A 83 -9.96 0.22 1.89
C VAL A 83 -8.43 0.04 1.91
N GLU A 84 -7.69 1.05 1.45
CA GLU A 84 -6.23 1.08 1.50
C GLU A 84 -5.69 1.04 2.93
N ALA A 85 -6.33 1.74 3.88
CA ALA A 85 -5.93 1.71 5.29
C ALA A 85 -6.08 0.32 5.92
N LEU A 86 -6.99 -0.51 5.41
CA LEU A 86 -7.12 -1.93 5.78
C LEU A 86 -6.04 -2.80 5.09
N GLY A 87 -5.30 -2.27 4.12
CA GLY A 87 -4.32 -2.99 3.31
C GLY A 87 -4.96 -3.84 2.21
N LEU A 88 -6.12 -3.42 1.72
CA LEU A 88 -6.84 -4.06 0.63
C LEU A 88 -6.76 -3.16 -0.61
N GLU A 89 -6.77 -3.77 -1.79
CA GLU A 89 -6.59 -3.04 -3.06
C GLU A 89 -7.90 -2.70 -3.75
N THR A 90 -8.97 -3.43 -3.47
CA THR A 90 -10.25 -3.30 -4.18
C THR A 90 -11.45 -3.30 -3.24
N VAL A 91 -12.56 -2.73 -3.71
CA VAL A 91 -13.83 -2.69 -2.97
C VAL A 91 -14.42 -4.11 -2.83
N GLU A 92 -14.21 -4.95 -3.83
CA GLU A 92 -14.62 -6.36 -3.82
C GLU A 92 -13.87 -7.13 -2.75
N ALA A 93 -12.54 -6.91 -2.63
CA ALA A 93 -11.73 -7.51 -1.57
C ALA A 93 -12.20 -7.04 -0.18
N TYR A 94 -12.57 -5.77 -0.06
CA TYR A 94 -13.15 -5.21 1.16
C TYR A 94 -14.48 -5.87 1.55
N GLN A 95 -15.39 -6.05 0.61
CA GLN A 95 -16.68 -6.70 0.86
C GLN A 95 -16.50 -8.17 1.24
N ALA A 96 -15.64 -8.90 0.53
CA ALA A 96 -15.31 -10.28 0.85
C ALA A 96 -14.69 -10.40 2.25
N TRP A 97 -13.78 -9.51 2.61
CA TRP A 97 -13.19 -9.46 3.95
C TRP A 97 -14.25 -9.15 5.01
N CYS A 98 -15.16 -8.20 4.77
CA CYS A 98 -16.27 -7.92 5.69
C CYS A 98 -17.13 -9.16 5.92
N ARG A 99 -17.53 -9.85 4.84
CA ARG A 99 -18.32 -11.09 4.90
C ARG A 99 -17.61 -12.18 5.70
N GLY A 100 -16.33 -12.40 5.43
CA GLY A 100 -15.52 -13.41 6.13
C GLY A 100 -15.36 -13.14 7.63
N ASN A 101 -15.46 -11.88 8.05
CA ASN A 101 -15.32 -11.45 9.44
C ASN A 101 -16.66 -11.13 10.13
N GLY A 102 -17.80 -11.45 9.50
CA GLY A 102 -19.13 -11.21 10.07
C GLY A 102 -19.52 -9.73 10.19
N LEU A 103 -18.90 -8.86 9.39
CA LEU A 103 -19.20 -7.43 9.32
C LEU A 103 -20.17 -7.14 8.18
N SER A 104 -20.86 -6.00 8.26
CA SER A 104 -21.72 -5.52 7.16
C SER A 104 -20.89 -5.35 5.87
N GLU A 105 -21.45 -5.74 4.71
CA GLU A 105 -20.82 -5.53 3.39
C GLU A 105 -21.04 -4.09 2.86
N SER A 106 -21.80 -3.26 3.59
CA SER A 106 -22.08 -1.89 3.18
C SER A 106 -20.78 -1.09 3.04
N VAL A 107 -20.61 -0.46 1.89
CA VAL A 107 -19.40 0.30 1.55
C VAL A 107 -19.41 1.69 2.20
N ASN A 108 -20.59 2.31 2.32
CA ASN A 108 -20.78 3.62 2.92
C ASN A 108 -21.02 3.52 4.43
N LYS A 109 -19.97 3.20 5.19
CA LYS A 109 -20.03 3.14 6.65
C LYS A 109 -19.59 4.44 7.30
N GLY A 110 -20.24 4.79 8.41
CA GLY A 110 -19.83 5.90 9.28
C GLY A 110 -18.52 5.60 10.03
N ALA A 111 -18.00 6.61 10.72
CA ALA A 111 -16.69 6.53 11.39
C ALA A 111 -16.59 5.43 12.46
N GLY A 112 -17.66 5.18 13.22
CA GLY A 112 -17.67 4.16 14.28
C GLY A 112 -17.41 2.73 13.75
N PRO A 113 -18.22 2.22 12.80
CA PRO A 113 -17.97 0.94 12.15
C PRO A 113 -16.59 0.86 11.48
N ARG A 114 -16.15 1.93 10.79
CA ARG A 114 -14.79 1.99 10.19
C ARG A 114 -13.68 1.83 11.23
N ARG A 115 -13.84 2.40 12.43
CA ARG A 115 -12.86 2.23 13.50
C ARG A 115 -12.78 0.78 13.98
N LYS A 116 -13.94 0.13 14.17
CA LYS A 116 -13.99 -1.30 14.54
C LYS A 116 -13.32 -2.20 13.51
N GLU A 117 -13.46 -1.89 12.23
CA GLU A 117 -12.79 -2.61 11.14
C GLU A 117 -11.27 -2.49 11.23
N LEU A 118 -10.76 -1.28 11.43
CA LEU A 118 -9.33 -1.04 11.60
C LEU A 118 -8.80 -1.76 12.84
N ASP A 119 -9.50 -1.67 13.97
CA ASP A 119 -9.10 -2.34 15.21
C ASP A 119 -9.08 -3.88 15.03
N LEU A 120 -10.06 -4.43 14.31
CA LEU A 120 -10.09 -5.86 13.97
C LEU A 120 -8.93 -6.24 13.06
N MET A 121 -8.64 -5.46 12.02
CA MET A 121 -7.52 -5.72 11.12
C MET A 121 -6.19 -5.71 11.86
N VAL A 122 -5.98 -4.75 12.76
CA VAL A 122 -4.80 -4.69 13.63
C VAL A 122 -4.71 -5.94 14.49
N LYS A 123 -5.81 -6.34 15.15
CA LYS A 123 -5.85 -7.55 15.98
C LYS A 123 -5.49 -8.80 15.18
N LEU A 124 -6.08 -8.99 14.00
CA LEU A 124 -5.81 -10.15 13.14
C LEU A 124 -4.34 -10.19 12.70
N ARG A 125 -3.74 -9.04 12.35
CA ARG A 125 -2.31 -8.95 12.00
C ARG A 125 -1.42 -9.31 13.19
N SER A 126 -1.74 -8.80 14.38
CA SER A 126 -1.01 -9.12 15.60
C SER A 126 -1.12 -10.61 15.95
N GLU A 127 -2.32 -11.19 15.85
CA GLU A 127 -2.54 -12.63 16.09
C GLU A 127 -1.78 -13.50 15.08
N ALA A 128 -1.78 -13.14 13.80
CA ALA A 128 -1.02 -13.84 12.78
C ALA A 128 0.49 -13.76 13.03
N ALA A 129 1.00 -12.59 13.42
CA ALA A 129 2.41 -12.41 13.80
C ALA A 129 2.78 -13.27 15.01
N LEU A 130 1.95 -13.26 16.06
CA LEU A 130 2.16 -14.09 17.26
C LEU A 130 2.08 -15.59 16.93
N ALA A 131 1.17 -16.00 16.07
CA ALA A 131 1.06 -17.40 15.63
C ALA A 131 2.31 -17.84 14.84
N ARG A 132 2.85 -16.96 14.00
CA ARG A 132 4.11 -17.19 13.27
C ARG A 132 5.28 -17.36 14.24
N VAL A 133 5.45 -16.44 15.19
CA VAL A 133 6.48 -16.55 16.25
C VAL A 133 6.34 -17.86 17.04
N LYS A 134 5.11 -18.19 17.49
CA LYS A 134 4.85 -19.46 18.20
C LYS A 134 5.17 -20.69 17.36
N ARG A 135 4.96 -20.65 16.04
CA ARG A 135 5.31 -21.77 15.14
C ARG A 135 6.82 -21.96 15.11
N HIS A 136 7.60 -20.89 14.97
CA HIS A 136 9.06 -20.95 14.97
C HIS A 136 9.62 -21.51 16.28
N THR A 137 9.02 -21.16 17.43
CA THR A 137 9.46 -21.68 18.74
C THR A 137 9.03 -23.14 18.99
N ARG A 138 7.87 -23.58 18.46
CA ARG A 138 7.36 -24.95 18.69
C ARG A 138 7.98 -26.01 17.79
N ARG A 139 8.51 -25.60 16.63
CA ARG A 139 9.13 -26.51 15.65
C ARG A 139 10.47 -25.95 15.19
N PRO A 140 11.43 -25.82 16.11
CA PRO A 140 12.75 -25.25 15.82
C PRO A 140 13.49 -26.07 14.76
N ALA A 141 13.38 -27.41 14.78
CA ALA A 141 13.99 -28.27 13.77
C ALA A 141 13.49 -27.99 12.33
N GLU A 142 12.18 -27.85 12.13
CA GLU A 142 11.60 -27.49 10.82
C GLU A 142 12.09 -26.08 10.39
N THR A 143 12.13 -25.13 11.33
CA THR A 143 12.57 -23.76 11.04
C THR A 143 14.06 -23.71 10.67
N ILE A 144 14.91 -24.49 11.35
CA ILE A 144 16.34 -24.62 11.02
C ILE A 144 16.50 -25.20 9.61
N ALA A 145 15.76 -26.26 9.26
CA ALA A 145 15.81 -26.82 7.91
C ALA A 145 15.42 -25.80 6.84
N GLN A 146 14.37 -25.00 7.08
CA GLN A 146 13.91 -23.95 6.17
C GLN A 146 14.92 -22.80 5.98
N ILE A 147 15.69 -22.45 7.02
CA ILE A 147 16.80 -21.51 6.91
C ILE A 147 17.89 -22.06 5.98
N PHE A 148 18.15 -23.37 6.05
CA PHE A 148 19.15 -24.03 5.21
C PHE A 148 18.67 -24.32 3.78
N SER A 149 17.35 -24.43 3.54
CA SER A 149 16.80 -24.47 2.17
C SER A 149 16.65 -23.09 1.53
N GLY A 150 16.71 -22.00 2.32
CA GLY A 150 16.51 -20.63 1.83
C GLY A 150 15.04 -20.22 1.71
N GLU A 151 14.12 -20.99 2.31
CA GLU A 151 12.69 -20.67 2.34
C GLU A 151 12.34 -19.51 3.27
N ILE A 152 13.21 -19.21 4.26
CA ILE A 152 13.01 -18.13 5.24
C ILE A 152 14.19 -17.16 5.21
N GLU A 153 13.88 -15.88 4.99
CA GLU A 153 14.85 -14.78 5.05
C GLU A 153 14.95 -14.15 6.46
N GLY A 154 16.05 -13.44 6.72
CA GLY A 154 16.47 -13.04 8.07
C GLY A 154 15.55 -12.06 8.75
N GLU A 155 14.89 -11.22 7.95
CA GLU A 155 13.95 -10.20 8.44
C GLU A 155 12.67 -10.83 9.02
N GLU A 156 12.40 -12.10 8.70
CA GLU A 156 11.24 -12.84 9.22
C GLU A 156 11.51 -13.49 10.59
N LEU A 157 12.79 -13.66 10.95
CA LEU A 157 13.23 -14.33 12.17
C LEU A 157 13.29 -13.32 13.33
N GLN A 158 12.38 -13.46 14.29
CA GLN A 158 12.31 -12.58 15.49
C GLN A 158 13.10 -13.12 16.70
N THR A 159 13.76 -14.28 16.57
CA THR A 159 14.48 -14.91 17.69
C THR A 159 15.98 -14.88 17.44
N ASP A 160 16.73 -14.35 18.41
CA ASP A 160 18.17 -14.08 18.31
C ASP A 160 18.98 -15.30 17.85
N TYR A 161 18.69 -16.49 18.38
CA TYR A 161 19.43 -17.69 17.99
C TYR A 161 19.16 -18.13 16.55
N LEU A 162 17.95 -17.92 16.02
CA LEU A 162 17.63 -18.22 14.63
C LEU A 162 18.31 -17.23 13.68
N GLN A 163 18.41 -15.96 14.08
CA GLN A 163 19.18 -14.96 13.34
C GLN A 163 20.68 -15.33 13.29
N GLN A 164 21.25 -15.79 14.42
CA GLN A 164 22.62 -16.28 14.47
C GLN A 164 22.82 -17.52 13.59
N ILE A 165 21.90 -18.50 13.64
CA ILE A 165 21.92 -19.69 12.77
C ILE A 165 21.92 -19.28 11.29
N GLN A 166 21.11 -18.30 10.90
CA GLN A 166 21.11 -17.84 9.52
C GLN A 166 22.43 -17.15 9.13
N LYS A 167 23.03 -16.36 10.04
CA LYS A 167 24.34 -15.74 9.81
C LYS A 167 25.39 -16.80 9.49
N VAL A 168 25.49 -17.86 10.29
CA VAL A 168 26.46 -18.94 10.06
C VAL A 168 26.10 -19.80 8.83
N ALA A 169 24.82 -20.00 8.54
CA ALA A 169 24.37 -20.76 7.37
C ALA A 169 24.76 -20.11 6.03
N LYS A 170 24.97 -18.78 6.01
CA LYS A 170 25.42 -18.04 4.82
C LYS A 170 26.94 -18.13 4.57
N GLY A 171 27.73 -18.54 5.57
CA GLY A 171 29.20 -18.48 5.52
C GLY A 171 29.91 -19.71 4.98
N GLY A 172 29.22 -20.85 4.82
CA GLY A 172 29.81 -22.13 4.43
C GLY A 172 29.55 -22.53 2.97
N ASP A 173 30.38 -23.44 2.45
CA ASP A 173 30.11 -24.15 1.20
C ASP A 173 29.01 -25.21 1.38
N GLY A 174 28.57 -25.84 0.28
CA GLY A 174 27.42 -26.76 0.30
C GLY A 174 27.58 -27.94 1.26
N GLU A 175 28.78 -28.51 1.37
CA GLU A 175 29.06 -29.66 2.24
C GLU A 175 29.16 -29.25 3.72
N THR A 176 29.87 -28.16 4.02
CA THR A 176 29.94 -27.58 5.36
C THR A 176 28.55 -27.18 5.86
N ARG A 177 27.73 -26.64 4.97
CA ARG A 177 26.35 -26.23 5.27
C ARG A 177 25.47 -27.44 5.59
N GLU A 178 25.60 -28.54 4.86
CA GLU A 178 24.90 -29.80 5.18
C GLU A 178 25.38 -30.41 6.51
N ALA A 179 26.69 -30.41 6.78
CA ALA A 179 27.26 -30.87 8.05
C ALA A 179 26.76 -30.03 9.23
N LEU A 180 26.73 -28.71 9.08
CA LEU A 180 26.21 -27.77 10.07
C LEU A 180 24.71 -28.00 10.32
N LEU A 181 23.91 -28.22 9.28
CA LEU A 181 22.49 -28.53 9.41
C LEU A 181 22.27 -29.76 10.30
N ARG A 182 23.02 -30.84 10.06
CA ARG A 182 22.92 -32.08 10.85
C ARG A 182 23.29 -31.84 12.31
N LEU A 183 24.36 -31.08 12.57
CA LEU A 183 24.78 -30.73 13.92
C LEU A 183 23.73 -29.88 14.64
N LEU A 184 23.15 -28.88 13.99
CA LEU A 184 22.11 -28.03 14.58
C LEU A 184 20.84 -28.81 14.88
N LEU A 185 20.40 -29.70 13.98
CA LEU A 185 19.24 -30.57 14.21
C LEU A 185 19.48 -31.57 15.35
N HIS A 186 20.73 -32.00 15.55
CA HIS A 186 21.09 -32.83 16.69
C HIS A 186 21.15 -32.02 17.99
N ALA A 187 21.75 -30.83 17.94
CA ALA A 187 21.92 -29.92 19.07
C ALA A 187 20.60 -29.30 19.55
N GLU A 188 19.61 -29.13 18.67
CA GLU A 188 18.27 -28.63 19.02
C GLU A 188 17.61 -29.42 20.15
N LYS A 189 17.85 -30.74 20.21
CA LYS A 189 17.37 -31.61 21.30
C LYS A 189 17.95 -31.24 22.67
N ARG A 190 18.99 -30.39 22.71
CA ARG A 190 19.67 -29.88 23.91
C ARG A 190 19.65 -28.36 23.89
N THR A 191 18.64 -27.77 24.52
CA THR A 191 18.32 -26.32 24.49
C THR A 191 19.52 -25.38 24.74
N ASN A 192 20.51 -25.79 25.53
CA ASN A 192 21.64 -24.93 25.88
C ASN A 192 22.67 -24.76 24.73
N LEU A 193 22.72 -25.69 23.78
CA LEU A 193 23.70 -25.66 22.69
C LEU A 193 23.33 -24.71 21.54
N LEU A 194 22.12 -24.16 21.56
CA LEU A 194 21.66 -23.12 20.64
C LEU A 194 21.56 -21.74 21.32
N SER A 195 22.17 -21.57 22.50
CA SER A 195 22.20 -20.28 23.18
C SER A 195 23.08 -19.28 22.41
N VAL A 196 22.65 -18.02 22.39
CA VAL A 196 23.42 -16.87 21.86
C VAL A 196 24.31 -16.27 22.96
N GLU A 197 24.16 -16.74 24.20
CA GLU A 197 25.03 -16.32 25.30
C GLU A 197 26.49 -16.69 25.00
N PRO A 198 27.44 -15.87 25.49
CA PRO A 198 28.85 -16.17 25.40
C PRO A 198 29.17 -17.57 25.94
N ALA A 199 29.78 -18.43 25.13
CA ALA A 199 30.24 -19.75 25.60
C ALA A 199 31.33 -19.59 26.68
N ILE A 200 32.08 -18.49 26.61
CA ILE A 200 33.06 -18.08 27.62
C ILE A 200 32.70 -16.67 28.10
N ASP A 201 32.12 -16.56 29.31
CA ASP A 201 31.63 -15.30 29.90
C ASP A 201 32.66 -14.17 29.89
N ARG A 202 33.92 -14.47 30.23
CA ARG A 202 35.01 -13.47 30.33
C ARG A 202 35.33 -12.78 29.00
N LEU A 203 34.98 -13.40 27.86
CA LEU A 203 35.22 -12.84 26.53
C LEU A 203 34.04 -11.99 26.04
N GLY A 204 32.88 -12.06 26.71
CA GLY A 204 31.70 -11.29 26.35
C GLY A 204 31.12 -11.66 24.98
N VAL A 205 30.29 -10.78 24.42
CA VAL A 205 29.66 -10.96 23.11
C VAL A 205 30.66 -10.60 22.01
N VAL A 206 31.42 -11.60 21.56
CA VAL A 206 32.35 -11.49 20.43
C VAL A 206 32.07 -12.57 19.40
N GLU A 207 32.35 -12.28 18.13
CA GLU A 207 32.19 -13.24 17.04
C GLU A 207 33.03 -14.50 17.29
N GLY A 208 32.44 -15.68 17.14
CA GLY A 208 33.11 -16.94 17.43
C GLY A 208 32.98 -17.42 18.87
N ASN A 209 32.40 -16.63 19.78
CA ASN A 209 32.24 -16.97 21.20
C ASN A 209 30.79 -17.36 21.55
N SER A 210 30.05 -17.97 20.63
CA SER A 210 28.76 -18.61 20.93
C SER A 210 28.83 -20.11 20.64
N PHE A 211 27.93 -20.91 21.24
CA PHE A 211 27.85 -22.34 20.93
C PHE A 211 27.50 -22.59 19.45
N ILE A 212 26.69 -21.72 18.84
CA ILE A 212 26.33 -21.80 17.41
C ILE A 212 27.57 -21.58 16.53
N ASP A 213 28.42 -20.60 16.88
CA ASP A 213 29.67 -20.37 16.14
C ASP A 213 30.64 -21.55 16.30
N GLY A 214 30.69 -22.14 17.50
CA GLY A 214 31.46 -23.36 17.75
C GLY A 214 30.97 -24.55 16.92
N LEU A 215 29.66 -24.73 16.79
CA LEU A 215 29.07 -25.75 15.91
C LEU A 215 29.38 -25.48 14.43
N ALA A 216 29.37 -24.22 14.01
CA ALA A 216 29.79 -23.83 12.66
C ALA A 216 31.27 -24.13 12.40
N ALA A 217 32.14 -23.84 13.37
CA ALA A 217 33.56 -24.19 13.29
C ALA A 217 33.76 -25.70 13.22
N LEU A 218 33.05 -26.47 14.06
CA LEU A 218 33.09 -27.94 14.03
C LEU A 218 32.64 -28.48 12.67
N ALA A 219 31.57 -27.92 12.11
CA ALA A 219 31.07 -28.29 10.80
C ALA A 219 32.11 -28.02 9.70
N GLY A 220 32.88 -26.93 9.78
CA GLY A 220 33.95 -26.64 8.81
C GLY A 220 35.12 -27.63 8.82
N HIS A 221 35.30 -28.35 9.93
CA HIS A 221 36.34 -29.38 10.08
C HIS A 221 35.81 -30.81 9.92
N PHE A 222 34.60 -30.99 9.37
CA PHE A 222 33.96 -32.32 9.32
C PHE A 222 34.77 -33.37 8.55
N GLY A 223 35.57 -32.95 7.56
CA GLY A 223 36.42 -33.85 6.76
C GLY A 223 37.68 -34.34 7.49
N ASP A 224 37.99 -33.77 8.65
CA ASP A 224 39.15 -34.16 9.47
C ASP A 224 38.85 -35.35 10.42
N TRP A 225 37.60 -35.84 10.44
CA TRP A 225 37.09 -36.89 11.36
C TRP A 225 36.44 -38.05 10.61
#